data_AF-A0A533VR12-F1
#
_entry.id   AF-A0A533VR12-F1
#
_cell.length_a   1.000
_cell.length_b   1.000
_cell.length_c   1.000
_cell.angle_alpha   90.00
_cell.angle_beta   90.00
_cell.angle_gamma   90.00
#
_symmetry.space_group_name_H-M   'P 1'
#
loop_
_entity.id
_entity.type
_entity.pdbx_description
1 polymer ?
#
loop_
_entity_poly.entity_id
_entity_poly.type
_entity_poly.pdbx_seq_one_letter_code
_entity_poly.pdbx_strand_id
1 'polypeptide(L)'
;MTSARKLAGSSSLDWGREGSSRSLPGFLMLLAYTTLIFFQTDIIFLFTSANYLQGNFYLLLEFLGDTFGIAYVVGLAIAVYRRYVKRLAKLETGWKDTLVLVMLLWIGLSGFVVEALRFVFVPSQWATFSPVGDAISLVLSSTALKLDPLAFYQAFWWAHMLSVFALLAVTPYTNLVHVFTSGFNVALAPVKPMGKLNTP
;
A
#
# COMPACT_ATOMS: atom_id res chain seq x y z
N MET A 1 61.98 11.76 -17.52
CA MET A 1 61.13 12.97 -17.61
C MET A 1 60.07 12.73 -18.68
N THR A 2 58.94 12.11 -18.32
CA THR A 2 57.60 12.74 -18.14
C THR A 2 57.01 13.41 -19.38
N SER A 3 55.93 12.82 -19.93
CA SER A 3 54.70 13.48 -20.41
C SER A 3 53.90 12.45 -21.26
N ALA A 4 52.97 11.67 -20.70
CA ALA A 4 51.58 12.03 -20.43
C ALA A 4 50.80 12.60 -21.64
N ARG A 5 50.07 11.75 -22.36
CA ARG A 5 48.84 12.17 -23.05
C ARG A 5 47.86 11.03 -23.36
N LYS A 6 46.72 11.11 -22.67
CA LYS A 6 45.36 10.75 -23.08
C LYS A 6 45.12 9.31 -23.56
N LEU A 7 44.71 8.46 -22.62
CA LEU A 7 43.67 7.48 -22.89
C LEU A 7 42.35 8.04 -22.38
N ALA A 8 41.54 8.52 -23.32
CA ALA A 8 40.11 8.68 -23.15
C ALA A 8 39.49 7.28 -23.16
N GLY A 9 38.81 6.90 -22.08
CA GLY A 9 38.11 5.63 -21.95
C GLY A 9 36.92 5.82 -21.02
N SER A 10 35.76 6.02 -21.63
CA SER A 10 34.42 6.19 -21.07
C SER A 10 34.18 5.62 -19.67
N SER A 11 34.03 6.50 -18.68
CA SER A 11 33.25 6.20 -17.48
C SER A 11 31.76 6.26 -17.85
N SER A 12 31.22 5.13 -18.32
CA SER A 12 29.79 4.88 -18.29
C SER A 12 29.38 4.84 -16.82
N LEU A 13 29.01 6.02 -16.31
CA LEU A 13 28.49 6.25 -14.99
C LEU A 13 27.27 5.33 -14.74
N ASP A 14 27.50 4.23 -14.04
CA ASP A 14 26.50 3.30 -13.51
C ASP A 14 25.75 3.95 -12.33
N TRP A 15 25.03 5.05 -12.60
CA TRP A 15 24.12 5.69 -11.65
C TRP A 15 22.78 4.96 -11.52
N GLY A 16 22.73 3.65 -11.80
CA GLY A 16 21.48 2.91 -11.96
C GLY A 16 21.04 2.04 -10.78
N ARG A 17 21.84 1.86 -9.72
CA ARG A 17 21.64 0.75 -8.76
C ARG A 17 21.49 1.11 -7.29
N GLU A 18 21.12 2.35 -6.99
CA GLU A 18 20.74 2.73 -5.63
C GLU A 18 19.42 3.50 -5.65
N GLY A 19 18.31 2.76 -5.74
CA GLY A 19 17.02 3.39 -5.75
C GLY A 19 15.89 2.39 -5.56
N SER A 20 15.22 2.53 -4.42
CA SER A 20 13.83 2.12 -4.21
C SER A 20 13.55 0.69 -3.72
N SER A 21 13.83 0.42 -2.45
CA SER A 21 13.06 -0.59 -1.67
C SER A 21 12.21 0.03 -0.55
N ARG A 22 12.14 1.37 -0.46
CA ARG A 22 11.59 2.04 0.72
C ARG A 22 10.06 2.16 0.78
N SER A 23 9.33 1.73 -0.26
CA SER A 23 7.86 1.85 -0.31
C SER A 23 7.09 0.53 -0.25
N LEU A 24 7.77 -0.62 -0.21
CA LEU A 24 7.14 -1.94 -0.23
C LEU A 24 6.34 -2.35 1.03
N PRO A 25 6.80 -2.06 2.27
CA PRO A 25 6.20 -2.67 3.45
C PRO A 25 4.78 -2.18 3.74
N GLY A 26 4.45 -0.94 3.36
CA GLY A 26 3.13 -0.37 3.65
C GLY A 26 1.99 -1.07 2.91
N PHE A 27 2.12 -1.30 1.60
CA PHE A 27 1.11 -2.02 0.83
C PHE A 27 0.93 -3.46 1.32
N LEU A 28 2.04 -4.17 1.59
CA LEU A 28 1.99 -5.55 2.06
C LEU A 28 1.40 -5.67 3.47
N MET A 29 1.72 -4.71 4.36
CA MET A 29 1.09 -4.64 5.68
C MET A 29 -0.42 -4.42 5.56
N LEU A 30 -0.86 -3.46 4.74
CA LEU A 30 -2.29 -3.17 4.57
C LEU A 30 -3.05 -4.33 3.90
N LEU A 31 -2.41 -5.02 2.96
CA LEU A 31 -2.95 -6.25 2.37
C LEU A 31 -3.08 -7.35 3.42
N ALA A 32 -2.06 -7.55 4.26
CA ALA A 32 -2.10 -8.52 5.35
C ALA A 32 -3.16 -8.18 6.39
N TYR A 33 -3.28 -6.90 6.76
CA TYR A 33 -4.33 -6.39 7.65
C TYR A 33 -5.71 -6.71 7.09
N THR A 34 -6.01 -6.31 5.86
CA THR A 34 -7.31 -6.55 5.22
C THR A 34 -7.61 -8.04 5.10
N THR A 35 -6.61 -8.84 4.74
CA THR A 35 -6.73 -10.30 4.67
C THR A 35 -7.08 -10.89 6.05
N LEU A 36 -6.40 -10.44 7.11
CA LEU A 36 -6.64 -10.91 8.47
C LEU A 36 -8.06 -10.57 8.93
N ILE A 37 -8.55 -9.35 8.67
CA ILE A 37 -9.94 -8.98 8.98
C ILE A 37 -10.89 -9.88 8.21
N PHE A 38 -10.72 -10.01 6.89
CA PHE A 38 -11.57 -10.87 6.03
C PHE A 38 -11.66 -12.32 6.54
N PHE A 39 -10.52 -12.92 6.91
CA PHE A 39 -10.52 -14.26 7.46
C PHE A 39 -11.31 -14.32 8.77
N GLN A 40 -11.14 -13.35 9.67
CA GLN A 40 -11.89 -13.30 10.93
C GLN A 40 -13.39 -13.08 10.71
N THR A 41 -13.78 -12.14 9.85
CA THR A 41 -15.18 -11.69 9.69
C THR A 41 -16.00 -12.59 8.78
N ASP A 42 -15.40 -13.09 7.69
CA ASP A 42 -16.15 -13.77 6.63
C ASP A 42 -15.88 -15.27 6.55
N ILE A 43 -14.70 -15.73 6.99
CA ILE A 43 -14.33 -17.15 6.88
C ILE A 43 -14.51 -17.88 8.21
N ILE A 44 -13.89 -17.39 9.28
CA ILE A 44 -13.87 -18.09 10.58
C ILE A 44 -15.28 -18.22 11.15
N PHE A 45 -16.12 -17.19 11.04
CA PHE A 45 -17.52 -17.23 11.49
C PHE A 45 -18.39 -18.27 10.78
N LEU A 46 -17.98 -18.78 9.60
CA LEU A 46 -18.68 -19.88 8.93
C LEU A 46 -18.46 -21.23 9.64
N PHE A 47 -17.35 -21.37 10.38
CA PHE A 47 -16.95 -22.62 11.01
C PHE A 47 -17.00 -22.57 12.54
N THR A 48 -16.82 -21.40 13.14
CA THR A 48 -16.75 -21.22 14.59
C THR A 48 -17.15 -19.80 15.00
N SER A 49 -17.67 -19.62 16.21
CA SER A 49 -17.93 -18.31 16.80
C SER A 49 -16.70 -17.70 17.50
N ALA A 50 -15.50 -18.25 17.28
CA ALA A 50 -14.27 -17.76 17.89
C ALA A 50 -13.84 -16.41 17.30
N ASN A 51 -13.56 -15.45 18.19
CA ASN A 51 -12.99 -14.15 17.81
C ASN A 51 -11.53 -14.06 18.26
N TYR A 52 -10.62 -14.01 17.29
CA TYR A 52 -9.18 -13.86 17.52
C TYR A 52 -8.72 -12.40 17.48
N LEU A 53 -9.54 -11.51 16.90
CA LEU A 53 -9.27 -10.08 16.80
C LEU A 53 -9.89 -9.33 18.00
N GLN A 54 -9.26 -9.49 19.16
CA GLN A 54 -9.73 -8.90 20.41
C GLN A 54 -8.59 -8.37 21.29
N GLY A 55 -8.93 -7.44 22.18
CA GLY A 55 -8.02 -6.85 23.16
C GLY A 55 -6.86 -6.06 22.52
N ASN A 56 -5.69 -6.07 23.17
CA ASN A 56 -4.54 -5.28 22.76
C ASN A 56 -4.02 -5.61 21.35
N PHE A 57 -4.20 -6.85 20.89
CA PHE A 57 -3.80 -7.26 19.55
C PHE A 57 -4.62 -6.53 18.48
N TYR A 58 -5.93 -6.43 18.69
CA TYR A 58 -6.82 -5.69 17.81
C TYR A 58 -6.47 -4.19 17.79
N LEU A 59 -6.21 -3.58 18.95
CA LEU A 59 -5.82 -2.17 19.05
C LEU A 59 -4.51 -1.87 18.30
N LEU A 60 -3.52 -2.75 18.43
CA LEU A 60 -2.27 -2.62 17.68
C LEU A 60 -2.53 -2.71 16.17
N LEU A 61 -3.37 -3.64 15.74
CA LEU A 61 -3.73 -3.78 14.32
C LEU A 61 -4.46 -2.55 13.79
N GLU A 62 -5.41 -1.97 14.53
CA GLU A 62 -6.08 -0.72 14.16
C GLU A 62 -5.08 0.43 14.02
N PHE A 63 -4.23 0.64 15.03
CA PHE A 63 -3.22 1.71 15.00
C PHE A 63 -2.24 1.58 13.82
N LEU A 64 -1.74 0.36 13.57
CA LEU A 64 -0.86 0.12 12.44
C LEU A 64 -1.61 0.28 11.12
N GLY A 65 -2.85 -0.21 11.02
CA GLY A 65 -3.71 -0.05 9.85
C GLY A 65 -3.88 1.42 9.46
N ASP A 66 -4.24 2.26 10.43
CA ASP A 66 -4.42 3.71 10.23
C ASP A 66 -3.11 4.38 9.81
N THR A 67 -2.02 4.12 10.55
CA THR A 67 -0.70 4.74 10.30
C THR A 67 -0.16 4.38 8.91
N PHE A 68 -0.16 3.08 8.56
CA PHE A 68 0.31 2.64 7.24
C PHE A 68 -0.67 3.05 6.13
N GLY A 69 -1.96 3.13 6.42
CA GLY A 69 -2.99 3.62 5.49
C GLY A 69 -2.73 5.08 5.10
N ILE A 70 -2.40 5.94 6.07
CA ILE A 70 -2.05 7.35 5.81
C ILE A 70 -0.79 7.41 4.96
N ALA A 71 0.26 6.70 5.37
CA ALA A 71 1.52 6.67 4.62
C ALA A 71 1.32 6.20 3.18
N TYR A 72 0.44 5.20 2.97
CA TYR A 72 0.05 4.69 1.67
C TYR A 72 -0.67 5.74 0.83
N VAL A 73 -1.74 6.36 1.34
CA VAL A 73 -2.50 7.38 0.61
C VAL A 73 -1.64 8.60 0.28
N VAL A 74 -0.82 9.07 1.22
CA VAL A 74 0.14 10.17 0.99
C VAL A 74 1.16 9.79 -0.08
N GLY A 75 1.71 8.58 -0.02
CA GLY A 75 2.63 8.06 -1.04
C GLY A 75 2.02 8.04 -2.44
N LEU A 76 0.76 7.62 -2.54
CA LEU A 76 0.01 7.63 -3.80
C LEU A 76 -0.30 9.05 -4.27
N ALA A 77 -0.68 9.97 -3.38
CA ALA A 77 -0.92 11.36 -3.73
C ALA A 77 0.34 12.03 -4.30
N ILE A 78 1.51 11.75 -3.71
CA ILE A 78 2.81 12.20 -4.25
C ILE A 78 3.06 11.57 -5.62
N ALA A 79 2.75 10.29 -5.81
CA ALA A 79 2.92 9.61 -7.09
C ALA A 79 2.02 10.22 -8.19
N VAL A 80 0.73 10.48 -7.89
CA VAL A 80 -0.21 11.18 -8.78
C VAL A 80 0.33 12.56 -9.14
N TYR A 81 0.72 13.35 -8.15
CA TYR A 81 1.21 14.70 -8.35
C TYR A 81 2.45 14.72 -9.27
N ARG A 82 3.41 13.82 -9.02
CA ARG A 82 4.62 13.71 -9.86
C ARG A 82 4.32 13.27 -11.29
N ARG A 83 3.31 12.41 -11.48
CA ARG A 83 2.97 11.82 -12.77
C ARG A 83 2.12 12.75 -13.64
N TYR A 84 1.04 13.32 -13.11
CA TYR A 84 0.07 14.08 -13.91
C TYR A 84 0.24 15.59 -13.83
N VAL A 85 0.74 16.12 -12.69
CA VAL A 85 0.91 17.56 -12.49
C VAL A 85 2.31 18.01 -12.87
N LYS A 86 3.35 17.49 -12.22
CA LYS A 86 4.74 17.86 -12.56
C LYS A 86 5.24 17.27 -13.87
N ARG A 87 4.59 16.21 -14.37
CA ARG A 87 4.92 15.50 -15.63
C ARG A 87 6.43 15.33 -15.82
N LEU A 88 7.09 14.68 -14.85
CA LEU A 88 8.53 14.48 -14.93
C LEU A 88 8.89 13.76 -16.25
N ALA A 89 9.77 14.35 -17.05
CA ALA A 89 10.16 13.88 -18.37
C ALA A 89 10.71 12.43 -18.41
N LYS A 90 11.10 11.87 -17.25
CA LYS A 90 11.61 10.50 -17.11
C LYS A 90 10.53 9.46 -16.76
N LEU A 91 9.28 9.87 -16.52
CA LEU A 91 8.17 8.95 -16.23
C LEU A 91 7.27 8.81 -17.46
N GLU A 92 7.50 7.76 -18.24
CA GLU A 92 6.49 7.31 -19.20
C GLU A 92 5.25 6.85 -18.44
N THR A 93 4.08 7.25 -18.94
CA THR A 93 2.79 6.93 -18.31
C THR A 93 1.95 6.16 -19.30
N GLY A 94 1.83 4.85 -19.07
CA GLY A 94 0.91 4.00 -19.80
C GLY A 94 -0.49 4.00 -19.18
N TRP A 95 -1.46 3.48 -19.93
CA TRP A 95 -2.81 3.24 -19.41
C TRP A 95 -2.80 2.27 -18.22
N LYS A 96 -1.90 1.26 -18.24
CA LYS A 96 -1.72 0.29 -17.15
C LYS A 96 -1.27 0.95 -15.85
N ASP A 97 -0.37 1.94 -15.93
CA ASP A 97 0.09 2.68 -14.75
C ASP A 97 -1.05 3.48 -14.14
N THR A 98 -1.85 4.11 -14.99
CA THR A 98 -3.02 4.89 -14.57
C THR A 98 -4.05 3.98 -13.91
N LEU A 99 -4.36 2.84 -14.53
CA LEU A 99 -5.30 1.85 -14.00
C LEU A 99 -4.87 1.38 -12.61
N VAL A 100 -3.61 0.96 -12.47
CA VAL A 100 -3.04 0.53 -11.19
C VAL A 100 -3.12 1.63 -10.14
N LEU A 101 -2.73 2.85 -10.49
CA LEU A 101 -2.72 3.97 -9.55
C LEU A 101 -4.12 4.33 -9.06
N VAL A 102 -5.12 4.31 -9.96
CA VAL A 102 -6.52 4.54 -9.61
C VAL A 102 -7.05 3.42 -8.72
N MET A 103 -6.76 2.15 -9.04
CA MET A 103 -7.16 1.01 -8.19
C MET A 103 -6.54 1.08 -6.80
N LEU A 104 -5.25 1.40 -6.71
CA LEU A 104 -4.55 1.57 -5.43
C LEU A 104 -5.15 2.71 -4.60
N LEU A 105 -5.44 3.86 -5.22
CA LEU A 105 -6.11 4.98 -4.53
C LEU A 105 -7.50 4.59 -4.06
N TRP A 106 -8.30 3.95 -4.92
CA TRP A 106 -9.63 3.49 -4.56
C TRP A 106 -9.60 2.54 -3.37
N ILE A 107 -8.70 1.54 -3.38
CA ILE A 107 -8.53 0.59 -2.28
C ILE A 107 -8.12 1.32 -1.00
N GLY A 108 -7.11 2.21 -1.06
CA GLY A 108 -6.68 2.98 0.11
C GLY A 108 -7.79 3.83 0.73
N LEU A 109 -8.55 4.56 -0.10
CA LEU A 109 -9.62 5.43 0.36
C LEU A 109 -10.84 4.64 0.85
N SER A 110 -11.26 3.60 0.11
CA SER A 110 -12.39 2.77 0.52
C SER A 110 -12.12 2.01 1.81
N GLY A 111 -10.86 1.64 2.11
CA GLY A 111 -10.48 1.03 3.39
C GLY A 111 -10.79 1.94 4.59
N PHE A 112 -10.40 3.22 4.51
CA PHE A 112 -10.75 4.21 5.54
C PHE A 112 -12.25 4.44 5.67
N VAL A 113 -13.00 4.43 4.55
CA VAL A 113 -14.46 4.56 4.58
C VAL A 113 -15.11 3.36 5.26
N VAL A 114 -14.65 2.14 4.95
CA VAL A 114 -15.12 0.90 5.60
C VAL A 114 -14.88 0.95 7.11
N GLU A 115 -13.69 1.36 7.54
CA GLU A 115 -13.36 1.52 8.96
C GLU A 115 -14.24 2.57 9.64
N ALA A 116 -14.42 3.73 9.02
CA ALA A 116 -15.26 4.79 9.56
C ALA A 116 -16.73 4.34 9.70
N LEU A 117 -17.29 3.67 8.68
CA LEU A 117 -18.64 3.11 8.74
C LEU A 117 -18.78 2.04 9.85
N ARG A 118 -17.72 1.26 10.09
CA ARG A 118 -17.68 0.32 11.22
C ARG A 118 -17.78 1.05 12.56
N PHE A 119 -17.10 2.19 12.74
CA PHE A 119 -17.22 2.98 13.97
C PHE A 119 -18.59 3.65 14.15
N VAL A 120 -19.27 4.02 13.05
CA VAL A 120 -20.66 4.50 13.11
C VAL A 120 -21.60 3.40 13.61
N PHE A 121 -21.42 2.16 13.12
CA PHE A 121 -22.28 1.03 13.47
C PHE A 121 -21.94 0.41 14.85
N VAL A 122 -20.65 0.32 15.19
CA VAL A 122 -20.13 -0.19 16.47
C VAL A 122 -19.20 0.85 17.08
N PRO A 123 -19.74 1.80 17.87
CA PRO A 123 -18.93 2.79 18.55
C PRO A 123 -17.91 2.11 19.49
N SER A 124 -16.63 2.39 19.28
CA SER A 124 -15.54 1.85 20.09
C SER A 124 -14.98 2.96 20.99
N GLN A 125 -14.83 2.68 22.28
CA GLN A 125 -14.09 3.57 23.20
C GLN A 125 -12.61 3.73 22.82
N TRP A 126 -12.11 2.86 21.93
CA TRP A 126 -10.74 2.84 21.46
C TRP A 126 -10.56 3.44 20.06
N ALA A 127 -11.59 4.07 19.50
CA ALA A 127 -11.52 4.73 18.18
C ALA A 127 -10.38 5.76 18.08
N THR A 128 -9.94 6.32 19.22
CA THR A 128 -8.78 7.22 19.31
C THR A 128 -7.46 6.60 18.85
N PHE A 129 -7.33 5.27 18.80
CA PHE A 129 -6.16 4.57 18.24
C PHE A 129 -6.15 4.54 16.71
N SER A 130 -7.28 4.86 16.07
CA SER A 130 -7.43 5.01 14.62
C SER A 130 -8.01 6.40 14.30
N PRO A 131 -7.20 7.46 14.45
CA PRO A 131 -7.68 8.84 14.42
C PRO A 131 -8.28 9.26 13.08
N VAL A 132 -7.82 8.69 11.95
CA VAL A 132 -8.41 9.03 10.64
C VAL A 132 -9.75 8.33 10.46
N GLY A 133 -9.84 7.06 10.82
CA GLY A 133 -11.11 6.34 10.87
C GLY A 133 -12.15 7.05 11.75
N ASP A 134 -11.75 7.47 12.96
CA ASP A 134 -12.62 8.20 13.91
C ASP A 134 -13.07 9.55 13.36
N ALA A 135 -12.15 10.36 12.83
CA ALA A 135 -12.47 11.66 12.24
C ALA A 135 -13.46 11.54 11.06
N ILE A 136 -13.27 10.56 10.18
CA ILE A 136 -14.19 10.29 9.08
C ILE A 136 -15.54 9.81 9.63
N SER A 137 -15.55 8.98 10.68
CA SER A 137 -16.78 8.48 11.29
C SER A 137 -17.66 9.60 11.86
N LEU A 138 -17.05 10.65 12.44
CA LEU A 138 -17.77 11.83 12.93
C LEU A 138 -18.44 12.60 11.79
N VAL A 139 -17.74 12.75 10.67
CA VAL A 139 -18.31 13.38 9.48
C VAL A 139 -19.46 12.54 8.93
N LEU A 140 -19.26 11.23 8.71
CA LEU A 140 -20.31 10.34 8.19
C LEU A 140 -21.53 10.29 9.12
N SER A 141 -21.31 10.28 10.44
CA SER A 141 -22.35 10.33 11.47
C SER A 141 -23.18 11.61 11.44
N SER A 142 -22.73 12.66 10.78
CA SER A 142 -23.48 13.93 10.63
C SER A 142 -24.31 14.00 9.35
N THR A 143 -24.18 13.03 8.44
CA THR A 143 -24.83 13.05 7.11
C THR A 143 -26.09 12.17 7.03
N ALA A 144 -26.78 12.20 5.88
CA ALA A 144 -27.93 11.34 5.58
C ALA A 144 -27.63 9.83 5.56
N LEU A 145 -26.35 9.42 5.67
CA LEU A 145 -25.93 8.03 5.81
C LEU A 145 -26.46 7.33 7.07
N LYS A 146 -27.09 8.07 8.00
CA LYS A 146 -27.84 7.52 9.15
C LYS A 146 -28.99 6.60 8.77
N LEU A 147 -29.51 6.68 7.55
CA LEU A 147 -30.72 5.93 7.18
C LEU A 147 -30.49 4.42 7.15
N ASP A 148 -29.29 3.95 6.79
CA ASP A 148 -28.91 2.52 6.86
C ASP A 148 -27.38 2.32 6.89
N PRO A 149 -26.71 2.56 8.03
CA PRO A 149 -25.25 2.44 8.14
C PRO A 149 -24.73 1.04 7.80
N LEU A 150 -25.53 -0.01 8.06
CA LEU A 150 -25.16 -1.39 7.81
C LEU A 150 -25.11 -1.69 6.30
N ALA A 151 -26.11 -1.25 5.53
CA ALA A 151 -26.09 -1.44 4.08
C ALA A 151 -24.91 -0.71 3.41
N PHE A 152 -24.60 0.51 3.86
CA PHE A 152 -23.43 1.24 3.36
C PHE A 152 -22.12 0.53 3.74
N TYR A 153 -22.00 0.06 4.99
CA TYR A 153 -20.84 -0.72 5.42
C TYR A 153 -20.66 -1.96 4.55
N GLN A 154 -21.72 -2.75 4.34
CA GLN A 154 -21.66 -3.95 3.50
C GLN A 154 -21.32 -3.64 2.04
N ALA A 155 -21.91 -2.59 1.47
CA ALA A 155 -21.62 -2.18 0.09
C ALA A 155 -20.15 -1.79 -0.09
N PHE A 156 -19.62 -0.95 0.81
CA PHE A 156 -18.22 -0.55 0.77
C PHE A 156 -17.27 -1.71 1.10
N TRP A 157 -17.64 -2.59 2.04
CA TRP A 157 -16.89 -3.80 2.37
C TRP A 157 -16.69 -4.67 1.13
N TRP A 158 -17.79 -5.04 0.46
CA TRP A 158 -17.72 -5.86 -0.76
C TRP A 158 -17.04 -5.14 -1.91
N ALA A 159 -17.31 -3.85 -2.11
CA ALA A 159 -16.64 -3.06 -3.16
C ALA A 159 -15.12 -3.02 -2.93
N HIS A 160 -14.67 -2.84 -1.69
CA HIS A 160 -13.26 -2.86 -1.31
C HIS A 160 -12.65 -4.25 -1.54
N MET A 161 -13.28 -5.31 -1.02
CA MET A 161 -12.79 -6.68 -1.15
C MET A 161 -12.67 -7.13 -2.62
N LEU A 162 -13.70 -6.88 -3.42
CA LEU A 162 -13.68 -7.19 -4.86
C LEU A 162 -12.58 -6.38 -5.57
N SER A 163 -12.36 -5.13 -5.18
CA SER A 163 -11.28 -4.31 -5.75
C SER A 163 -9.90 -4.86 -5.40
N VAL A 164 -9.69 -5.32 -4.16
CA VAL A 164 -8.44 -5.98 -3.74
C VAL A 164 -8.20 -7.25 -4.54
N PHE A 165 -9.21 -8.12 -4.66
CA PHE A 165 -9.09 -9.34 -5.48
C PHE A 165 -8.86 -9.04 -6.96
N ALA A 166 -9.52 -8.03 -7.52
CA ALA A 166 -9.30 -7.58 -8.89
C ALA A 166 -7.85 -7.07 -9.08
N LEU A 167 -7.32 -6.29 -8.13
CA LEU A 167 -5.93 -5.83 -8.19
C LEU A 167 -4.96 -7.00 -8.15
N LEU A 168 -5.18 -7.99 -7.27
CA LEU A 168 -4.36 -9.20 -7.20
C LEU A 168 -4.42 -10.00 -8.52
N ALA A 169 -5.60 -10.15 -9.12
CA ALA A 169 -5.78 -10.84 -10.40
C ALA A 169 -5.10 -10.11 -11.57
N VAL A 170 -5.10 -8.77 -11.57
CA VAL A 170 -4.49 -7.94 -12.62
C VAL A 170 -2.98 -7.76 -12.44
N THR A 171 -2.47 -7.92 -11.22
CA THR A 171 -1.05 -7.80 -10.86
C THR A 171 -0.07 -8.43 -11.86
N PRO A 172 -0.22 -9.70 -12.31
CA PRO A 172 0.75 -10.32 -13.23
C PRO A 172 0.80 -9.66 -14.62
N TYR A 173 -0.21 -8.86 -14.99
CA TYR A 173 -0.30 -8.19 -16.30
C TYR A 173 0.15 -6.71 -16.26
N THR A 174 0.58 -6.22 -15.10
CA THR A 174 0.92 -4.81 -14.86
C THR A 174 2.30 -4.62 -14.24
N ASN A 175 2.71 -3.36 -14.10
CA ASN A 175 3.97 -2.98 -13.49
C ASN A 175 4.05 -3.29 -11.98
N LEU A 176 2.94 -3.73 -11.35
CA LEU A 176 2.94 -4.19 -9.96
C LEU A 176 3.68 -5.50 -9.73
N VAL A 177 3.90 -6.32 -10.77
CA VAL A 177 4.66 -7.58 -10.63
C VAL A 177 6.07 -7.37 -10.06
N HIS A 178 6.65 -6.18 -10.26
CA HIS A 178 7.95 -5.80 -9.70
C HIS A 178 7.96 -5.77 -8.17
N VAL A 179 6.81 -5.51 -7.53
CA VAL A 179 6.69 -5.55 -6.07
C VAL A 179 7.07 -6.93 -5.55
N PHE A 180 6.60 -8.00 -6.20
CA PHE A 180 6.90 -9.37 -5.79
C PHE A 180 8.28 -9.81 -6.27
N THR A 181 8.57 -9.60 -7.56
CA THR A 181 9.80 -10.15 -8.17
C THR A 181 11.07 -9.48 -7.67
N SER A 182 11.06 -8.18 -7.33
CA SER A 182 12.23 -7.50 -6.77
C SER A 182 12.62 -8.02 -5.39
N GLY A 183 11.65 -8.31 -4.53
CA GLY A 183 11.87 -8.90 -3.21
C GLY A 183 12.51 -10.29 -3.31
N PHE A 184 11.96 -11.16 -4.17
CA PHE A 184 12.55 -12.47 -4.44
C PHE A 184 13.95 -12.36 -5.02
N ASN A 185 14.19 -11.43 -5.95
CA ASN A 185 15.49 -11.27 -6.58
C ASN A 185 16.57 -10.86 -5.57
N VAL A 186 16.25 -10.01 -4.58
CA VAL A 186 17.21 -9.65 -3.52
C VAL A 186 17.42 -10.81 -2.54
N ALA A 187 16.35 -11.50 -2.12
CA ALA A 187 16.45 -12.61 -1.18
C ALA A 187 17.25 -13.80 -1.73
N LEU A 188 17.18 -14.02 -3.05
CA LEU A 188 17.84 -15.11 -3.75
C LEU A 188 19.14 -14.68 -4.45
N ALA A 189 19.49 -13.39 -4.42
CA ALA A 189 20.72 -12.91 -5.06
C ALA A 189 21.95 -13.47 -4.34
N PRO A 190 22.89 -14.11 -5.06
CA PRO A 190 24.16 -14.49 -4.47
C PRO A 190 24.93 -13.24 -4.03
N VAL A 191 25.44 -13.26 -2.79
CA VAL A 191 26.30 -12.19 -2.27
C VAL A 191 27.61 -12.20 -3.06
N LYS A 192 27.75 -11.28 -4.02
CA LYS A 192 29.03 -11.09 -4.72
C LYS A 192 29.98 -10.30 -3.80
N PRO A 193 31.22 -10.78 -3.58
CA PRO A 193 32.23 -9.97 -2.91
C PRO A 193 32.47 -8.70 -3.73
N MET A 194 32.51 -7.54 -3.05
CA MET A 194 32.87 -6.28 -3.70
C MET A 194 34.24 -6.44 -4.37
N GLY A 195 34.27 -6.28 -5.69
CA GLY A 195 35.52 -6.28 -6.44
C GLY A 195 36.40 -5.15 -5.90
N LYS A 196 37.56 -5.50 -5.34
CA LYS A 196 38.55 -4.51 -4.94
C LYS A 196 39.02 -3.78 -6.20
N LEU A 197 38.82 -2.48 -6.23
CA LEU A 197 39.44 -1.60 -7.23
C LEU A 197 40.94 -1.64 -6.97
N ASN A 198 41.68 -2.32 -7.84
CA ASN A 198 43.13 -2.14 -7.87
C ASN A 198 43.39 -0.74 -8.41
N THR A 199 43.73 0.18 -7.51
CA THR A 199 44.22 1.50 -7.88
C THR A 199 45.59 1.34 -8.57
N PRO A 200 45.81 1.96 -9.74
CA PRO A 200 47.13 2.05 -10.36
C PRO A 200 48.08 2.95 -9.57
#